data_AF-A0A962Y6E7-F1
#
_entry.id   AF-A0A962Y6E7-F1
#
_cell.length_a   1.000
_cell.length_b   1.000
_cell.length_c   1.000
_cell.angle_alpha   90.00
_cell.angle_beta   90.00
_cell.angle_gamma   90.00
#
_symmetry.space_group_name_H-M   'P 1'
#
loop_
_entity.id
_entity.type
_entity.pdbx_description
1 polymer ?
#
loop_
_entity_poly.entity_id
_entity_poly.type
_entity_poly.pdbx_seq_one_letter_code
_entity_poly.pdbx_strand_id
1 'polypeptide(L)'
;WVTARTALHSEQRRLLLTIGEYIKANAGDLEEFTIDHFVVPPFSHIGGLQRAVQTFGSEDALARLIADMNAAVFLEAGAAEPAEEHPEP
;
A
#
# COMPACT_ATOMS: atom_id res chain seq x y z
N TRP A 1 -2.98 3.90 8.58
CA TRP A 1 -4.06 3.55 7.65
C TRP A 1 -4.71 2.19 7.94
N VAL A 2 -4.04 1.03 7.83
CA VAL A 2 -4.67 -0.31 8.02
C VAL A 2 -5.35 -0.48 9.38
N THR A 3 -4.75 0.01 10.47
CA THR A 3 -5.31 -0.07 11.83
C THR A 3 -6.59 0.73 12.02
N ALA A 4 -6.80 1.78 11.23
CA ALA A 4 -8.02 2.59 11.27
C ALA A 4 -9.21 1.89 10.58
N ARG A 5 -8.98 0.83 9.80
CA ARG A 5 -10.03 0.07 9.10
C ARG A 5 -10.58 -1.04 10.01
N THR A 6 -11.84 -0.91 10.42
CA THR A 6 -12.53 -1.85 11.33
C THR A 6 -13.29 -2.96 10.60
N ALA A 7 -13.65 -2.77 9.34
CA ALA A 7 -14.46 -3.71 8.55
C ALA A 7 -13.65 -4.78 7.76
N LEU A 8 -12.35 -4.92 8.03
CA LEU A 8 -11.50 -5.90 7.33
C LEU A 8 -11.57 -7.27 7.98
N HIS A 9 -11.81 -8.32 7.19
CA HIS A 9 -11.65 -9.69 7.66
C HIS A 9 -10.17 -10.12 7.72
N SER A 10 -9.90 -11.26 8.36
CA SER A 10 -8.54 -11.71 8.69
C SER A 10 -7.60 -11.83 7.50
N GLU A 11 -8.09 -12.30 6.35
CA GLU A 11 -7.28 -12.45 5.13
C GLU A 11 -6.97 -11.10 4.47
N GLN A 12 -7.96 -10.21 4.34
CA GLN A 12 -7.72 -8.83 3.90
C GLN A 12 -6.68 -8.13 4.77
N ARG A 13 -6.80 -8.27 6.10
CA ARG A 13 -5.85 -7.70 7.06
C ARG A 13 -4.46 -8.26 6.87
N ARG A 14 -4.31 -9.59 6.72
CA ARG A 14 -3.01 -10.23 6.49
C ARG A 14 -2.36 -9.71 5.21
N LEU A 15 -3.11 -9.66 4.11
CA LEU A 15 -2.59 -9.18 2.83
C LEU A 15 -2.15 -7.71 2.92
N LEU A 16 -2.95 -6.85 3.54
CA LEU A 16 -2.60 -5.44 3.75
C LEU A 16 -1.38 -5.25 4.64
N LEU A 17 -1.18 -6.08 5.66
CA LEU A 17 0.02 -6.06 6.48
C LEU A 17 1.27 -6.43 5.66
N THR A 18 1.17 -7.48 4.83
CA THR A 18 2.25 -7.87 3.91
C THR A 18 2.57 -6.78 2.89
N ILE A 19 1.56 -6.10 2.34
CA ILE A 19 1.75 -4.93 1.47
C ILE A 19 2.48 -3.82 2.23
N GLY A 20 2.08 -3.53 3.47
CA GLY A 20 2.76 -2.54 4.30
C GLY A 20 4.22 -2.88 4.60
N GLU A 21 4.55 -4.15 4.84
CA GLU A 21 5.93 -4.61 5.00
C GLU A 21 6.73 -4.45 3.71
N TYR A 22 6.14 -4.81 2.56
CA TYR A 22 6.76 -4.64 1.26
C TYR A 22 7.06 -3.16 0.97
N ILE A 23 6.10 -2.25 1.20
CA ILE A 23 6.30 -0.82 1.00
C ILE A 23 7.44 -0.31 1.89
N LYS A 24 7.45 -0.67 3.18
CA LYS A 24 8.53 -0.28 4.10
C LYS A 24 9.91 -0.78 3.66
N ALA A 25 9.98 -2.01 3.17
CA ALA A 25 11.24 -2.61 2.71
C ALA A 25 11.79 -1.93 1.45
N ASN A 26 10.92 -1.34 0.62
CA ASN A 26 11.29 -0.69 -0.64
C ASN A 26 11.10 0.84 -0.61
N ALA A 27 10.93 1.44 0.57
CA ALA A 27 10.56 2.85 0.70
C ALA A 27 11.55 3.85 0.08
N GLY A 28 12.79 3.43 -0.21
CA GLY A 28 13.78 4.26 -0.89
C GLY A 28 13.61 4.33 -2.42
N ASP A 29 12.96 3.32 -3.02
CA ASP A 29 12.84 3.18 -4.48
C ASP A 29 11.37 3.10 -4.95
N LEU A 30 10.43 2.85 -4.03
CA LEU A 30 9.03 2.64 -4.33
C LEU A 30 8.24 3.94 -4.17
N GLU A 31 7.78 4.51 -5.29
CA GLU A 31 6.96 5.72 -5.31
C GLU A 31 5.46 5.42 -5.15
N GLU A 32 5.01 4.26 -5.64
CA GLU A 32 3.64 3.80 -5.51
C GLU A 32 3.53 2.27 -5.51
N PHE A 33 2.50 1.74 -4.85
CA PHE A 33 2.14 0.33 -4.97
C PHE A 33 1.06 0.15 -6.04
N THR A 34 1.32 -0.62 -7.09
CA THR A 34 0.38 -0.90 -8.19
C THR A 34 -0.03 -2.38 -8.25
N ILE A 35 -1.00 -2.69 -9.11
CA ILE A 35 -1.48 -4.07 -9.34
C ILE A 35 -0.35 -4.99 -9.84
N ASP A 36 0.61 -4.46 -10.59
CA ASP A 36 1.76 -5.23 -11.12
C ASP A 36 2.64 -5.82 -10.02
N HIS A 37 2.63 -5.24 -8.82
CA HIS A 37 3.38 -5.80 -7.70
C HIS A 37 2.83 -7.16 -7.26
N PHE A 38 1.57 -7.48 -7.58
CA PHE A 38 1.02 -8.81 -7.27
C PHE A 38 1.59 -9.93 -8.13
N VAL A 39 2.23 -9.63 -9.27
CA VAL A 39 2.83 -10.67 -10.12
C VAL A 39 4.29 -10.98 -9.76
N VAL A 40 4.87 -10.26 -8.80
CA VAL A 40 6.23 -10.50 -8.31
C VAL A 40 6.23 -11.03 -6.85
N PRO A 41 7.32 -11.67 -6.39
CA PRO A 41 7.45 -12.05 -4.98
C PRO A 41 7.42 -10.84 -4.04
N PRO A 42 6.83 -10.96 -2.84
CA PRO A 42 6.30 -12.19 -2.23
C PRO A 42 4.87 -12.54 -2.66
N PHE A 43 4.17 -11.65 -3.36
CA PHE A 43 2.74 -11.78 -3.64
C PHE A 43 2.43 -12.92 -4.60
N SER A 44 3.27 -13.13 -5.62
CA SER A 44 3.14 -14.26 -6.55
C SER A 44 3.15 -15.61 -5.83
N HIS A 45 3.89 -15.75 -4.73
CA HIS A 45 3.97 -16.98 -3.94
C HIS A 45 2.71 -17.27 -3.11
N ILE A 46 1.89 -16.25 -2.83
CA ILE A 46 0.66 -16.39 -2.03
C ILE A 46 -0.61 -16.30 -2.87
N GLY A 47 -0.47 -16.43 -4.20
CA GLY A 47 -1.57 -16.48 -5.17
C GLY A 47 -1.75 -15.22 -6.03
N GLY A 48 -0.88 -14.23 -5.86
CA GLY A 48 -0.77 -13.05 -6.71
C GLY A 48 -2.07 -12.27 -6.89
N LEU A 49 -2.26 -11.72 -8.09
CA LEU A 49 -3.38 -10.82 -8.38
C LEU A 49 -4.73 -11.52 -8.20
N GLN A 50 -4.86 -12.75 -8.69
CA GLN A 50 -6.11 -13.50 -8.61
C GLN A 50 -6.55 -13.75 -7.16
N ARG A 51 -5.60 -14.03 -6.25
CA ARG A 51 -5.89 -14.14 -4.81
C ARG A 51 -6.31 -12.79 -4.23
N ALA A 52 -5.63 -11.70 -4.60
CA ALA A 52 -5.97 -10.37 -4.12
C ALA A 52 -7.38 -9.95 -4.56
N VAL A 53 -7.73 -10.16 -5.83
CA VAL A 53 -9.08 -9.88 -6.36
C VAL A 53 -10.14 -10.69 -5.61
N GLN A 54 -9.93 -11.99 -5.40
CA GLN A 54 -10.86 -12.81 -4.61
C GLN A 54 -11.01 -12.33 -3.16
N THR A 55 -9.92 -11.84 -2.56
CA THR A 55 -9.91 -11.32 -1.18
C THR A 55 -10.71 -10.02 -1.04
N PHE A 56 -10.73 -9.18 -2.08
CA PHE A 56 -11.42 -7.88 -2.07
C PHE A 56 -12.71 -7.84 -2.89
N GLY A 57 -13.06 -8.93 -3.56
CA GLY A 57 -14.32 -9.15 -4.29
C GLY A 57 -14.26 -8.80 -5.77
N SER A 58 -13.51 -7.77 -6.18
CA SER A 58 -13.32 -7.41 -7.59
C SER A 58 -12.02 -6.64 -7.81
N GLU A 59 -11.61 -6.55 -9.08
CA GLU A 59 -10.45 -5.76 -9.48
C GLU A 59 -10.67 -4.26 -9.23
N ASP A 60 -11.87 -3.73 -9.51
CA ASP A 60 -12.23 -2.35 -9.16
C ASP A 60 -12.15 -2.06 -7.65
N ALA A 61 -12.61 -2.99 -6.81
CA ALA A 61 -12.56 -2.84 -5.36
C ALA A 61 -11.11 -2.84 -4.86
N LEU A 62 -10.28 -3.73 -5.41
CA LEU A 62 -8.86 -3.78 -5.14
C LEU A 62 -8.14 -2.50 -5.60
N ALA A 63 -8.41 -2.03 -6.82
CA ALA A 63 -7.80 -0.81 -7.36
C ALA A 63 -8.13 0.42 -6.52
N ARG A 64 -9.40 0.57 -6.09
CA ARG A 64 -9.83 1.66 -5.19
C ARG A 64 -9.14 1.59 -3.83
N LEU A 65 -8.99 0.39 -3.28
CA LEU A 65 -8.28 0.16 -2.02
C LEU A 65 -6.80 0.56 -2.14
N ILE A 66 -6.14 0.16 -3.25
CA ILE A 66 -4.75 0.52 -3.52
C ILE A 66 -4.60 2.04 -3.66
N ALA A 67 -5.48 2.70 -4.40
CA ALA A 67 -5.44 4.15 -4.56
C ALA A 67 -5.60 4.89 -3.22
N ASP A 68 -6.57 4.49 -2.39
CA ASP A 68 -6.79 5.04 -1.05
C ASP A 68 -5.59 4.80 -0.12
N MET A 69 -4.97 3.62 -0.22
CA MET A 69 -3.74 3.31 0.52
C MET A 69 -2.56 4.16 0.05
N ASN A 70 -2.32 4.26 -1.26
CA ASN A 70 -1.22 5.04 -1.81
C ASN A 70 -1.35 6.52 -1.42
N ALA A 71 -2.57 7.08 -1.46
CA ALA A 71 -2.83 8.43 -0.97
C ALA A 71 -2.48 8.58 0.52
N ALA A 72 -2.87 7.62 1.35
CA ALA A 72 -2.59 7.69 2.79
C ALA A 72 -1.12 7.40 3.15
N VAL A 73 -0.34 6.77 2.27
CA VAL A 73 1.04 6.34 2.56
C VAL A 73 2.07 7.25 1.89
N PHE A 74 1.87 7.63 0.63
CA PHE A 74 2.83 8.41 -0.15
C PHE A 74 2.48 9.91 -0.19
N LEU A 75 1.19 10.27 -0.29
CA LEU A 75 0.76 11.68 -0.30
C LEU A 75 0.80 12.33 1.10
N GLU A 76 0.35 11.64 2.15
CA GLU A 76 0.50 12.12 3.54
C GLU A 76 1.98 12.16 3.98
N ALA A 77 2.83 11.24 3.49
CA ALA A 77 4.26 11.28 3.76
C ALA A 77 4.95 12.49 3.11
N GLY A 78 4.50 12.94 1.94
CA GLY A 78 4.99 14.14 1.27
C GLY A 78 4.54 15.46 1.92
N ALA A 79 3.53 15.45 2.79
CA ALA A 79 3.10 16.63 3.54
C ALA A 79 3.93 16.89 4.81
N ALA A 80 4.83 15.97 5.18
CA ALA A 80 5.67 16.03 6.37
C ALA A 80 7.08 16.58 6.08
N GLU A 81 7.24 17.45 5.08
CA GLU A 81 8.38 18.35 4.98
C GLU A 81 7.85 19.79 5.00
N PRO A 82 7.74 20.46 6.16
CA PRO A 82 7.93 21.89 6.12
C PRO A 82 9.36 22.08 5.65
N ALA A 83 9.53 22.68 4.47
CA ALA A 83 10.80 23.26 4.10
C ALA A 83 11.27 24.10 5.29
N GLU A 84 12.23 23.60 6.05
CA GLU A 84 13.04 24.42 6.93
C GLU A 84 13.89 25.27 5.99
N GLU A 85 13.26 26.30 5.44
CA GLU A 85 13.90 27.48 4.89
C GLU A 85 14.67 28.09 6.05
N HIS A 86 15.87 27.57 6.31
CA HIS A 86 16.85 28.18 7.18
C HIS A 86 17.34 29.42 6.43
N PRO A 87 16.97 30.65 6.82
CA PRO A 87 17.65 31.81 6.29
C PRO A 87 18.98 31.90 7.04
N GLU A 88 20.08 31.51 6.40
CA GLU A 88 21.41 31.82 6.93
C GLU A 88 21.70 33.34 6.84
N PRO A 89 22.49 33.87 7.79
CA PRO A 89 22.46 35.26 8.27
C PRO A 89 23.08 36.33 7.35
#